data_AF-A0A7Y5QPC2-F1
#
_entry.id   AF-A0A7Y5QPC2-F1
#
_cell.length_a   1.000
_cell.length_b   1.000
_cell.length_c   1.000
_cell.angle_alpha   90.00
_cell.angle_beta   90.00
_cell.angle_gamma   90.00
#
_symmetry.space_group_name_H-M   'P 1'
#
loop_
_entity.id
_entity.type
_entity.pdbx_description
1 polymer ?
#
loop_
_entity_poly.entity_id
_entity_poly.type
_entity_poly.pdbx_seq_one_letter_code
_entity_poly.pdbx_strand_id
1 'polypeptide(L)'
;MRRQASPSRWTWILTVLATGAVVACDTSLSGINTQQTWGFVTVSAQRSVAGAHFASIEGLFFKGALGAVPNASFTADTCADGVLMTDNDLRGVTYLDAGTSVSTTIGGIPTALDRTTTIDGIAYYPAGPVSYSPGDSIVITITGASGGFPAGTIRAKTAEAFAIADIDVPAGTDAIPLTWSAPQDPNSAMVISLRYETIQNPGILTRNVLCTFVDDGVDSIPFRWHTNWSSAPGNKAVVVTRLRTHYVGAGEANLGVISTYQVPTPPPN
;
A
#
# COMPACT_ATOMS: atom_id res chain seq x y z
N MET A 1 13.57 10.73 -23.89
CA MET A 1 13.19 10.46 -22.48
C MET A 1 11.81 9.82 -22.48
N ARG A 2 11.74 8.50 -22.35
CA ARG A 2 10.46 7.79 -22.25
C ARG A 2 9.88 8.07 -20.88
N ARG A 3 8.65 8.60 -20.82
CA ARG A 3 7.89 8.68 -19.56
C ARG A 3 7.79 7.26 -19.02
N GLN A 4 8.42 6.98 -17.87
CA GLN A 4 8.02 5.83 -17.06
C GLN A 4 6.53 5.99 -16.82
N ALA A 5 5.74 5.03 -17.31
CA ALA A 5 4.36 4.90 -16.86
C ALA A 5 4.43 4.84 -15.33
N SER A 6 3.82 5.82 -14.68
CA SER A 6 3.67 5.84 -13.23
C SER A 6 3.10 4.49 -12.80
N PRO A 7 3.77 3.73 -11.92
CA PRO A 7 3.23 2.45 -11.48
C PRO A 7 1.83 2.68 -10.92
N SER A 8 0.87 1.93 -11.45
CA SER A 8 -0.54 2.07 -11.13
C SER A 8 -0.79 1.85 -9.63
N ARG A 9 -1.89 2.45 -9.16
CA ARG A 9 -2.18 2.84 -7.76
C ARG A 9 -2.32 1.70 -6.73
N TRP A 10 -2.22 0.43 -7.16
CA TRP A 10 -2.50 -0.73 -6.31
C TRP A 10 -1.32 -1.61 -5.99
N THR A 11 -0.10 -1.32 -6.50
CA THR A 11 1.12 -2.18 -6.43
C THR A 11 1.34 -2.86 -5.06
N TRP A 12 0.91 -2.25 -3.96
CA TRP A 12 1.21 -2.69 -2.60
C TRP A 12 0.31 -3.78 -2.03
N ILE A 13 -0.95 -3.91 -2.46
CA ILE A 13 -1.88 -4.85 -1.80
C ILE A 13 -1.47 -6.30 -2.01
N LEU A 14 -0.89 -6.64 -3.18
CA LEU A 14 -0.45 -8.00 -3.46
C LEU A 14 1.06 -8.26 -3.34
N THR A 15 1.94 -7.26 -3.26
CA THR A 15 3.37 -7.58 -3.07
C THR A 15 3.63 -8.20 -1.68
N VAL A 16 2.75 -7.93 -0.70
CA VAL A 16 2.73 -8.63 0.61
C VAL A 16 2.28 -10.09 0.49
N LEU A 17 1.67 -10.54 -0.62
CA LEU A 17 1.26 -11.95 -0.78
C LEU A 17 2.41 -12.92 -1.08
N ALA A 18 3.59 -12.45 -1.48
CA ALA A 18 4.73 -13.33 -1.72
C ALA A 18 5.59 -13.56 -0.46
N THR A 19 5.50 -12.68 0.53
CA THR A 19 6.12 -12.86 1.84
C THR A 19 5.15 -13.64 2.72
N GLY A 20 5.57 -14.84 3.14
CA GLY A 20 4.76 -15.75 3.94
C GLY A 20 4.02 -15.01 5.05
N ALA A 21 2.73 -15.29 5.16
CA ALA A 21 1.86 -14.81 6.22
C ALA A 21 2.56 -14.97 7.57
N VAL A 22 3.17 -13.90 8.08
CA VAL A 22 3.34 -13.77 9.51
C VAL A 22 1.94 -13.45 9.98
N VAL A 23 1.24 -14.50 10.41
CA VAL A 23 -0.03 -14.40 11.13
C VAL A 23 0.28 -13.66 12.43
N ALA A 24 0.45 -12.34 12.36
CA ALA A 24 0.12 -11.52 13.50
C ALA A 24 -1.36 -11.80 13.73
N CYS A 25 -1.71 -12.36 14.89
CA CYS A 25 -3.10 -12.58 15.30
C CYS A 25 -3.78 -11.22 15.47
N ASP A 26 -4.09 -10.55 14.37
CA ASP A 26 -5.01 -9.43 14.38
C ASP A 26 -6.42 -10.03 14.46
N THR A 27 -6.95 -10.07 15.68
CA THR A 27 -8.29 -10.58 15.96
C THR A 27 -9.39 -9.70 15.37
N SER A 28 -9.06 -8.55 14.77
CA SER A 28 -10.04 -7.67 14.13
C SER A 28 -10.54 -8.19 12.78
N LEU A 29 -9.79 -9.10 12.14
CA LEU A 29 -10.11 -9.66 10.84
C LEU A 29 -10.43 -11.15 10.96
N SER A 30 -11.63 -11.52 10.53
CA SER A 30 -12.05 -12.92 10.43
C SER A 30 -12.29 -13.32 8.98
N GLY A 31 -12.08 -14.60 8.67
CA GLY A 31 -12.47 -15.15 7.37
C GLY A 31 -11.51 -14.91 6.20
N ILE A 32 -10.23 -14.60 6.45
CA ILE A 32 -9.19 -14.69 5.40
C ILE A 32 -9.21 -16.10 4.80
N ASN A 33 -9.00 -16.23 3.48
CA ASN A 33 -9.17 -17.45 2.68
C ASN A 33 -10.60 -18.00 2.57
N THR A 34 -11.61 -17.28 3.07
CA THR A 34 -13.02 -17.61 2.86
C THR A 34 -13.73 -16.49 2.13
N GLN A 35 -14.88 -16.78 1.53
CA GLN A 35 -15.67 -15.76 0.86
C GLN A 35 -16.25 -14.78 1.90
N GLN A 36 -15.80 -13.53 1.84
CA GLN A 36 -16.23 -12.46 2.74
C GLN A 36 -16.54 -11.19 1.95
N THR A 37 -17.23 -10.26 2.60
CA THR A 37 -17.47 -8.92 2.09
C THR A 37 -16.35 -8.01 2.57
N TRP A 38 -15.68 -7.32 1.64
CA TRP A 38 -14.51 -6.48 1.89
C TRP A 38 -14.72 -5.08 1.35
N GLY A 39 -14.32 -4.10 2.14
CA GLY A 39 -14.21 -2.70 1.75
C GLY A 39 -12.81 -2.22 2.06
N PHE A 40 -12.11 -1.67 1.08
CA PHE A 40 -10.82 -1.04 1.28
C PHE A 40 -10.87 0.38 0.76
N VAL A 41 -10.38 1.32 1.57
CA VAL A 41 -10.03 2.64 1.10
C VAL A 41 -8.52 2.83 1.20
N THR A 42 -7.88 3.02 0.06
CA THR A 42 -6.45 3.28 -0.04
C THR A 42 -6.20 4.77 -0.07
N VAL A 43 -5.25 5.26 0.72
CA VAL A 43 -4.83 6.66 0.79
C VAL A 43 -3.31 6.75 0.64
N SER A 44 -2.86 7.09 -0.56
CA SER A 44 -1.43 7.15 -0.89
C SER A 44 -0.94 8.57 -1.08
N ALA A 45 0.26 8.85 -0.56
CA ALA A 45 0.92 10.13 -0.71
C ALA A 45 1.37 10.39 -2.15
N GLN A 46 1.05 11.58 -2.66
CA GLN A 46 1.65 12.18 -3.84
C GLN A 46 2.28 13.52 -3.46
N ARG A 47 3.27 13.97 -4.23
CA ARG A 47 3.97 15.23 -3.98
C ARG A 47 4.20 16.02 -5.27
N SER A 48 3.75 17.27 -5.29
CA SER A 48 4.00 18.16 -6.43
C SER A 48 5.47 18.59 -6.50
N VAL A 49 5.86 19.17 -7.63
CA VAL A 49 7.20 19.76 -7.82
C VAL A 49 7.48 20.88 -6.80
N ALA A 50 6.44 21.63 -6.40
CA ALA A 50 6.54 22.66 -5.37
C ALA A 50 6.62 22.08 -3.93
N GLY A 51 6.57 20.76 -3.79
CA GLY A 51 6.73 20.06 -2.52
C GLY A 51 5.45 19.84 -1.72
N ALA A 52 4.28 20.28 -2.22
CA ALA A 52 2.99 20.10 -1.56
C ALA A 52 2.48 18.65 -1.68
N HIS A 53 1.85 18.15 -0.63
CA HIS A 53 1.32 16.79 -0.55
C HIS A 53 -0.15 16.71 -0.95
N PHE A 54 -0.49 15.66 -1.69
CA PHE A 54 -1.85 15.34 -2.12
C PHE A 54 -2.12 13.85 -1.87
N ALA A 55 -3.35 13.54 -1.48
CA ALA A 55 -3.79 12.16 -1.31
C ALA A 55 -4.36 11.63 -2.63
N SER A 56 -3.80 10.52 -3.12
CA SER A 56 -4.48 9.64 -4.06
C SER A 56 -5.37 8.71 -3.27
N ILE A 57 -6.69 8.90 -3.38
CA ILE A 57 -7.69 8.14 -2.63
C ILE A 57 -8.48 7.25 -3.58
N GLU A 58 -8.73 6.01 -3.16
CA GLU A 58 -9.60 5.08 -3.87
C GLU A 58 -10.33 4.16 -2.90
N GLY A 59 -11.63 4.01 -3.09
CA GLY A 59 -12.45 3.04 -2.38
C GLY A 59 -12.88 1.90 -3.29
N LEU A 60 -12.64 0.65 -2.88
CA LEU A 60 -13.16 -0.55 -3.52
C LEU A 60 -13.97 -1.37 -2.52
N PHE A 61 -15.09 -1.90 -2.97
CA PHE A 61 -15.98 -2.74 -2.17
C PHE A 61 -16.36 -3.97 -2.99
N PHE A 62 -16.21 -5.15 -2.42
CA PHE A 62 -16.42 -6.39 -3.14
C PHE A 62 -16.71 -7.57 -2.22
N LYS A 63 -17.24 -8.65 -2.79
CA LYS A 63 -17.35 -9.96 -2.17
C LYS A 63 -16.37 -10.93 -2.83
N GLY A 64 -15.56 -11.61 -2.02
CA GLY A 64 -14.54 -12.53 -2.51
C GLY A 64 -13.72 -13.16 -1.40
N ALA A 65 -12.88 -14.13 -1.78
CA ALA A 65 -11.87 -14.69 -0.89
C ALA A 65 -10.53 -14.00 -1.18
N LEU A 66 -9.84 -13.57 -0.11
CA LEU A 66 -8.51 -12.99 -0.20
C LEU A 66 -7.50 -13.98 0.39
N GLY A 67 -6.37 -14.15 -0.31
CA GLY A 67 -5.25 -14.96 0.18
C GLY A 67 -4.51 -14.29 1.35
N ALA A 68 -4.48 -12.96 1.36
CA ALA A 68 -4.00 -12.15 2.47
C ALA A 68 -4.56 -10.73 2.37
N VAL A 69 -4.39 -9.95 3.43
CA VAL A 69 -4.61 -8.51 3.44
C VAL A 69 -3.35 -7.81 3.95
N PRO A 70 -3.04 -6.59 3.48
CA PRO A 70 -1.93 -5.82 4.04
C PRO A 70 -2.13 -5.63 5.53
N ASN A 71 -1.08 -5.77 6.33
CA ASN A 71 -1.14 -5.49 7.76
C ASN A 71 0.08 -4.65 8.10
N ALA A 72 -0.02 -3.66 8.98
CA ALA A 72 1.12 -2.87 9.46
C ALA A 72 1.57 -3.32 10.85
N SER A 73 0.83 -4.19 11.53
CA SER A 73 1.10 -4.69 12.88
C SER A 73 2.08 -5.88 12.89
N PHE A 74 3.14 -5.82 12.07
CA PHE A 74 4.17 -6.86 12.07
C PHE A 74 4.96 -6.86 13.38
N THR A 75 5.32 -8.05 13.83
CA THR A 75 6.19 -8.25 15.00
C THR A 75 7.55 -8.83 14.61
N ALA A 76 7.79 -9.06 13.32
CA ALA A 76 9.02 -9.65 12.81
C ALA A 76 9.31 -9.19 11.38
N ASP A 77 10.60 -9.05 11.10
CA ASP A 77 11.10 -8.62 9.80
C ASP A 77 11.14 -9.79 8.82
N THR A 78 10.75 -9.52 7.58
CA THR A 78 10.68 -10.53 6.53
C THR A 78 11.17 -9.98 5.21
N CYS A 79 11.73 -10.86 4.38
CA CYS A 79 12.10 -10.54 3.01
C CYS A 79 11.74 -11.72 2.09
N ALA A 80 11.40 -11.40 0.84
CA ALA A 80 11.24 -12.38 -0.22
C ALA A 80 11.72 -11.79 -1.56
N ASP A 81 12.23 -12.65 -2.45
CA ASP A 81 12.51 -12.31 -3.84
C ASP A 81 11.37 -12.85 -4.73
N GLY A 82 10.82 -12.00 -5.60
CA GLY A 82 9.70 -12.34 -6.45
C GLY A 82 9.62 -11.54 -7.73
N VAL A 83 8.55 -11.81 -8.48
CA VAL A 83 8.18 -11.02 -9.66
C VAL A 83 7.64 -9.68 -9.18
N LEU A 84 8.09 -8.60 -9.83
CA LEU A 84 7.52 -7.28 -9.61
C LEU A 84 6.13 -7.25 -10.23
N MET A 85 5.11 -7.30 -9.38
CA MET A 85 3.71 -7.17 -9.79
C MET A 85 3.39 -5.69 -9.95
N THR A 86 2.98 -5.25 -11.14
CA THR A 86 2.57 -3.86 -11.40
C THR A 86 1.06 -3.68 -11.49
N ASP A 87 0.32 -4.77 -11.74
CA ASP A 87 -1.13 -4.75 -11.95
C ASP A 87 -1.79 -5.59 -10.85
N ASN A 88 -2.74 -4.97 -10.14
CA ASN A 88 -3.41 -5.58 -9.00
C ASN A 88 -4.94 -5.49 -9.13
N ASP A 89 -5.45 -5.79 -10.34
CA ASP A 89 -6.89 -5.95 -10.56
C ASP A 89 -7.39 -7.11 -9.71
N LEU A 90 -8.41 -6.84 -8.88
CA LEU A 90 -9.12 -7.89 -8.15
C LEU A 90 -9.97 -8.67 -9.15
N ARG A 91 -9.41 -9.77 -9.68
CA ARG A 91 -10.12 -10.65 -10.60
C ARG A 91 -10.90 -11.71 -9.85
N GLY A 92 -12.06 -12.08 -10.39
CA GLY A 92 -12.92 -13.13 -9.81
C GLY A 92 -13.64 -12.73 -8.52
N VAL A 93 -13.64 -11.44 -8.16
CA VAL A 93 -14.47 -10.90 -7.08
C VAL A 93 -15.76 -10.32 -7.64
N THR A 94 -16.78 -10.18 -6.80
CA THR A 94 -18.01 -9.47 -7.15
C THR A 94 -17.96 -8.07 -6.55
N TYR A 95 -17.80 -7.03 -7.37
CA TYR A 95 -17.83 -5.65 -6.89
C TYR A 95 -19.21 -5.28 -6.35
N LEU A 96 -19.23 -4.56 -5.23
CA LEU A 96 -20.42 -4.17 -4.51
C LEU A 96 -20.58 -2.65 -4.55
N ASP A 97 -21.83 -2.20 -4.65
CA ASP A 97 -22.16 -0.79 -4.50
C ASP A 97 -22.11 -0.39 -3.03
N ALA A 98 -21.45 0.72 -2.70
CA ALA A 98 -21.35 1.28 -1.35
C ALA A 98 -22.22 2.55 -1.16
N GLY A 99 -23.08 2.84 -2.13
CA GLY A 99 -23.90 4.04 -2.21
C GLY A 99 -23.44 4.96 -3.35
N THR A 100 -24.13 6.09 -3.51
CA THR A 100 -23.81 7.09 -4.55
C THR A 100 -22.43 7.72 -4.36
N SER A 101 -21.97 7.80 -3.11
CA SER A 101 -20.65 8.30 -2.74
C SER A 101 -20.21 7.72 -1.39
N VAL A 102 -18.91 7.76 -1.16
CA VAL A 102 -18.28 7.48 0.14
C VAL A 102 -17.75 8.79 0.69
N SER A 103 -18.10 9.13 1.93
CA SER A 103 -17.62 10.36 2.57
C SER A 103 -16.28 10.10 3.22
N THR A 104 -15.33 11.01 3.02
CA THR A 104 -14.01 10.97 3.67
C THR A 104 -13.68 12.31 4.27
N THR A 105 -12.94 12.33 5.37
CA THR A 105 -12.35 13.54 5.95
C THR A 105 -10.90 13.25 6.23
N ILE A 106 -9.97 13.99 5.60
CA ILE A 106 -8.53 13.88 5.83
C ILE A 106 -8.02 15.22 6.37
N GLY A 107 -7.36 15.21 7.52
CA GLY A 107 -6.84 16.46 8.11
C GLY A 107 -7.93 17.50 8.41
N GLY A 108 -9.17 17.05 8.60
CA GLY A 108 -10.34 17.92 8.78
C GLY A 108 -10.97 18.43 7.47
N ILE A 109 -10.44 18.07 6.30
CA ILE A 109 -10.98 18.46 4.98
C ILE A 109 -11.99 17.40 4.51
N PRO A 110 -13.30 17.71 4.45
CA PRO A 110 -14.30 16.79 3.93
C PRO A 110 -14.14 16.64 2.41
N THR A 111 -14.16 15.40 1.93
CA THR A 111 -14.04 15.01 0.54
C THR A 111 -15.02 13.89 0.25
N ALA A 112 -15.85 14.05 -0.79
CA ALA A 112 -16.66 12.96 -1.31
C ALA A 112 -15.84 12.14 -2.32
N LEU A 113 -15.92 10.82 -2.21
CA LEU A 113 -15.47 9.89 -3.24
C LEU A 113 -16.69 9.48 -4.06
N ASP A 114 -16.69 9.86 -5.33
CA ASP A 114 -17.80 9.62 -6.25
C ASP A 114 -17.69 8.24 -6.88
N ARG A 115 -18.84 7.57 -6.98
CA ARG A 115 -18.96 6.26 -7.60
C ARG A 115 -18.63 6.34 -9.09
N THR A 116 -17.66 5.54 -9.51
CA THR A 116 -17.23 5.37 -10.90
C THR A 116 -17.38 3.92 -11.31
N THR A 117 -17.93 3.69 -12.51
CA THR A 117 -17.99 2.33 -13.09
C THR A 117 -16.82 2.18 -14.04
N THR A 118 -15.96 1.20 -13.79
CA THR A 118 -14.81 0.84 -14.63
C THR A 118 -15.11 -0.44 -15.40
N ILE A 119 -14.18 -0.89 -16.23
CA ILE A 119 -14.30 -2.19 -16.90
C ILE A 119 -14.26 -3.36 -15.90
N ASP A 120 -13.56 -3.18 -14.78
CA ASP A 120 -13.36 -4.21 -13.76
C ASP A 120 -14.49 -4.23 -12.73
N GLY A 121 -15.18 -3.10 -12.51
CA GLY A 121 -16.31 -3.04 -11.58
C GLY A 121 -16.65 -1.64 -11.11
N ILE A 122 -16.88 -1.50 -9.80
CA ILE A 122 -17.26 -0.23 -9.15
C ILE A 122 -16.09 0.23 -8.27
N ALA A 123 -15.70 1.48 -8.43
CA ALA A 123 -14.67 2.15 -7.64
C ALA A 123 -15.12 3.55 -7.21
N TYR A 124 -14.48 4.11 -6.19
CA TYR A 124 -14.82 5.41 -5.63
C TYR A 124 -13.59 6.32 -5.61
N TYR A 125 -13.67 7.48 -6.25
CA TYR A 125 -12.55 8.42 -6.39
C TYR A 125 -12.98 9.85 -6.04
N PRO A 126 -12.07 10.70 -5.53
CA PRO A 126 -12.39 12.10 -5.35
C PRO A 126 -12.51 12.79 -6.72
N ALA A 127 -13.36 13.82 -6.81
CA ALA A 127 -13.50 14.62 -8.04
C ALA A 127 -12.24 15.43 -8.41
N GLY A 128 -11.31 15.61 -7.45
CA GLY A 128 -10.09 16.38 -7.64
C GLY A 128 -9.01 16.03 -6.61
N PRO A 129 -7.84 16.68 -6.71
CA PRO A 129 -6.73 16.44 -5.78
C PRO A 129 -7.13 16.86 -4.36
N VAL A 130 -6.74 16.03 -3.39
CA VAL A 130 -7.06 16.25 -1.97
C VAL A 130 -5.77 16.62 -1.25
N SER A 131 -5.62 17.90 -0.89
CA SER A 131 -4.49 18.34 -0.07
C SER A 131 -4.56 17.71 1.32
N TYR A 132 -3.42 17.32 1.88
CA TYR A 132 -3.34 16.81 3.24
C TYR A 132 -1.92 16.94 3.81
N SER A 133 -1.76 16.77 5.11
CA SER A 133 -0.46 16.62 5.77
C SER A 133 -0.20 15.14 6.12
N PRO A 134 0.97 14.58 5.81
CA PRO A 134 1.33 13.23 6.24
C PRO A 134 1.20 13.06 7.76
N GLY A 135 0.50 12.01 8.20
CA GLY A 135 0.16 11.78 9.60
C GLY A 135 -1.23 12.27 10.03
N ASP A 136 -1.94 13.01 9.16
CA ASP A 136 -3.30 13.48 9.41
C ASP A 136 -4.28 12.35 9.71
N SER A 137 -5.29 12.65 10.53
CA SER A 137 -6.42 11.74 10.78
C SER A 137 -7.26 11.54 9.50
N ILE A 138 -7.81 10.33 9.36
CA ILE A 138 -8.74 9.94 8.31
C ILE A 138 -10.03 9.51 8.99
N VAL A 139 -11.17 9.97 8.50
CA VAL A 139 -12.49 9.42 8.80
C VAL A 139 -13.15 9.03 7.50
N ILE A 140 -13.70 7.83 7.42
CA ILE A 140 -14.41 7.33 6.24
C ILE A 140 -15.77 6.86 6.68
N THR A 141 -16.81 7.32 5.98
CA THR A 141 -18.20 6.94 6.22
C THR A 141 -18.81 6.44 4.93
N ILE A 142 -19.31 5.21 4.98
CA ILE A 142 -19.99 4.53 3.91
C ILE A 142 -21.48 4.54 4.24
N THR A 143 -22.28 5.10 3.34
CA THR A 143 -23.74 5.12 3.48
C THR A 143 -24.34 3.74 3.25
N GLY A 144 -23.69 2.93 2.42
CA GLY A 144 -24.14 1.60 2.03
C GLY A 144 -25.20 1.64 0.92
N ALA A 145 -25.48 0.47 0.36
CA ALA A 145 -26.52 0.28 -0.65
C ALA A 145 -27.31 -1.01 -0.41
N SER A 146 -28.58 -1.04 -0.83
CA SER A 146 -29.39 -2.26 -0.76
C SER A 146 -28.79 -3.35 -1.66
N GLY A 147 -28.54 -4.54 -1.09
CA GLY A 147 -27.84 -5.62 -1.79
C GLY A 147 -26.35 -5.36 -2.06
N GLY A 148 -25.81 -4.24 -1.58
CA GLY A 148 -24.42 -3.83 -1.74
C GLY A 148 -23.61 -3.96 -0.45
N PHE A 149 -22.55 -3.16 -0.34
CA PHE A 149 -21.73 -3.05 0.85
C PHE A 149 -22.53 -2.36 1.98
N PRO A 150 -22.45 -2.83 3.23
CA PRO A 150 -23.20 -2.26 4.34
C PRO A 150 -22.69 -0.87 4.74
N ALA A 151 -23.55 -0.11 5.42
CA ALA A 151 -23.16 1.17 6.01
C ALA A 151 -22.11 0.95 7.11
N GLY A 152 -21.18 1.90 7.26
CA GLY A 152 -20.14 1.80 8.28
C GLY A 152 -19.25 3.03 8.35
N THR A 153 -18.48 3.12 9.43
CA THR A 153 -17.49 4.19 9.62
C THR A 153 -16.19 3.61 10.16
N ILE A 154 -15.07 4.07 9.62
CA ILE A 154 -13.72 3.76 10.12
C ILE A 154 -12.92 5.04 10.33
N ARG A 155 -12.08 5.04 11.36
CA ARG A 155 -11.17 6.15 11.70
C ARG A 155 -9.74 5.64 11.65
N ALA A 156 -8.88 6.30 10.91
CA ALA A 156 -7.48 5.89 10.72
C ALA A 156 -6.57 7.12 10.72
N LYS A 157 -5.29 6.92 10.37
CA LYS A 157 -4.32 7.99 10.11
C LYS A 157 -3.66 7.75 8.76
N THR A 158 -3.32 8.83 8.08
CA THR A 158 -2.43 8.76 6.91
C THR A 158 -1.03 8.33 7.36
N ALA A 159 -0.30 7.66 6.48
CA ALA A 159 1.09 7.34 6.72
C ALA A 159 1.92 8.62 6.90
N GLU A 160 2.75 8.63 7.94
CA GLU A 160 3.64 9.75 8.26
C GLU A 160 4.74 9.87 7.21
N ALA A 161 5.18 11.09 6.94
CA ALA A 161 6.38 11.29 6.14
C ALA A 161 7.59 10.73 6.89
N PHE A 162 8.59 10.28 6.14
CA PHE A 162 9.88 9.87 6.71
C PHE A 162 11.02 10.31 5.80
N ALA A 163 12.21 10.40 6.41
CA ALA A 163 13.47 10.45 5.71
C ALA A 163 14.14 9.08 5.78
N ILE A 164 14.71 8.61 4.68
CA ILE A 164 15.60 7.45 4.65
C ILE A 164 17.01 7.96 4.32
N ALA A 165 18.01 7.41 5.00
CA ALA A 165 19.42 7.62 4.64
C ALA A 165 19.70 7.03 3.25
N ASP A 166 20.78 7.47 2.62
CA ASP A 166 21.22 6.89 1.35
C ASP A 166 21.48 5.39 1.52
N ILE A 167 20.95 4.60 0.58
CA ILE A 167 21.05 3.14 0.60
C ILE A 167 22.22 2.75 -0.29
N ASP A 168 23.38 2.60 0.33
CA ASP A 168 24.59 2.16 -0.35
C ASP A 168 24.57 0.64 -0.55
N VAL A 169 25.01 0.20 -1.73
CA VAL A 169 25.21 -1.23 -1.99
C VAL A 169 26.54 -1.64 -1.38
N PRO A 170 26.55 -2.50 -0.35
CA PRO A 170 27.79 -2.91 0.28
C PRO A 170 28.64 -3.73 -0.69
N ALA A 171 29.96 -3.69 -0.49
CA ALA A 171 30.88 -4.57 -1.21
C ALA A 171 30.72 -6.02 -0.73
N GLY A 172 30.91 -6.97 -1.65
CA GLY A 172 30.95 -8.39 -1.30
C GLY A 172 29.63 -8.95 -0.77
N THR A 173 29.65 -9.52 0.44
CA THR A 173 28.56 -10.31 1.04
C THR A 173 27.94 -9.67 2.27
N ASP A 174 28.20 -8.38 2.52
CA ASP A 174 27.64 -7.70 3.67
C ASP A 174 26.15 -7.37 3.45
N ALA A 175 25.42 -7.18 4.54
CA ALA A 175 24.02 -6.75 4.49
C ALA A 175 23.92 -5.27 4.09
N ILE A 176 22.84 -4.89 3.41
CA ILE A 176 22.53 -3.47 3.14
C ILE A 176 22.00 -2.84 4.44
N PRO A 177 22.71 -1.90 5.08
CA PRO A 177 22.19 -1.20 6.24
C PRO A 177 21.07 -0.24 5.83
N LEU A 178 20.06 -0.09 6.68
CA LEU A 178 18.91 0.76 6.48
C LEU A 178 18.69 1.62 7.71
N THR A 179 18.49 2.92 7.49
CA THR A 179 18.14 3.86 8.56
C THR A 179 17.10 4.83 8.05
N TRP A 180 16.03 5.02 8.82
CA TRP A 180 14.99 5.99 8.53
C TRP A 180 14.51 6.69 9.80
N SER A 181 13.83 7.82 9.64
CA SER A 181 13.21 8.52 10.77
C SER A 181 12.06 7.66 11.32
N ALA A 182 12.19 7.17 12.55
CA ALA A 182 11.15 6.41 13.25
C ALA A 182 9.78 7.16 13.28
N PRO A 183 8.66 6.42 13.29
CA PRO A 183 7.33 7.03 13.34
C PRO A 183 7.07 7.62 14.73
N GLN A 184 6.15 8.58 14.82
CA GLN A 184 5.69 9.11 16.11
C GLN A 184 4.70 8.15 16.81
N ASP A 185 4.11 7.23 16.06
CA ASP A 185 3.09 6.27 16.50
C ASP A 185 3.46 4.86 15.99
N PRO A 186 3.56 3.84 16.88
CA PRO A 186 4.08 2.51 16.55
C PRO A 186 3.19 1.66 15.64
N ASN A 187 2.06 2.18 15.15
CA ASN A 187 1.15 1.46 14.26
C ASN A 187 1.48 1.64 12.78
N SER A 188 2.74 1.39 12.41
CA SER A 188 3.21 1.39 11.02
C SER A 188 4.27 0.31 10.78
N ALA A 189 4.48 -0.01 9.51
CA ALA A 189 5.54 -0.89 9.04
C ALA A 189 6.33 -0.19 7.93
N MET A 190 7.60 -0.58 7.78
CA MET A 190 8.42 -0.14 6.65
C MET A 190 8.52 -1.24 5.61
N VAL A 191 8.18 -0.92 4.37
CA VAL A 191 8.24 -1.83 3.23
C VAL A 191 9.30 -1.32 2.26
N ILE A 192 10.29 -2.16 1.95
CA ILE A 192 11.37 -1.83 1.02
C ILE A 192 11.31 -2.77 -0.18
N SER A 193 11.26 -2.20 -1.37
CA SER A 193 11.23 -2.91 -2.65
C SER A 193 12.51 -2.58 -3.42
N LEU A 194 13.46 -3.51 -3.44
CA LEU A 194 14.65 -3.47 -4.29
C LEU A 194 14.29 -4.04 -5.66
N ARG A 195 13.99 -3.17 -6.62
CA ARG A 195 13.51 -3.54 -7.97
C ARG A 195 14.68 -3.62 -8.93
N TYR A 196 14.68 -4.63 -9.79
CA TYR A 196 15.74 -4.83 -10.78
C TYR A 196 15.21 -5.45 -12.08
N GLU A 197 15.93 -5.15 -13.17
CA GLU A 197 15.74 -5.84 -14.44
C GLU A 197 16.47 -7.18 -14.47
N THR A 198 16.04 -8.06 -15.36
CA THR A 198 16.65 -9.37 -15.59
C THR A 198 17.25 -9.43 -16.99
N ILE A 199 18.20 -10.33 -17.22
CA ILE A 199 18.78 -10.56 -18.57
C ILE A 199 17.69 -10.89 -19.59
N GLN A 200 16.62 -11.56 -19.16
CA GLN A 200 15.47 -11.92 -19.99
C GLN A 200 14.59 -10.70 -20.34
N ASN A 201 14.62 -9.64 -19.52
CA ASN A 201 13.80 -8.44 -19.70
C ASN A 201 14.67 -7.17 -19.55
N PRO A 202 15.63 -6.95 -20.47
CA PRO A 202 16.55 -5.82 -20.36
C PRO A 202 15.79 -4.49 -20.49
N GLY A 203 16.18 -3.51 -19.68
CA GLY A 203 15.54 -2.20 -19.62
C GLY A 203 14.24 -2.13 -18.82
N ILE A 204 13.72 -3.25 -18.30
CA ILE A 204 12.42 -3.33 -17.61
C ILE A 204 12.58 -3.96 -16.23
N LEU A 205 12.19 -3.23 -15.19
CA LEU A 205 12.12 -3.77 -13.83
C LEU A 205 11.01 -4.83 -13.76
N THR A 206 11.38 -6.09 -13.58
CA THR A 206 10.47 -7.24 -13.60
C THR A 206 10.58 -8.11 -12.36
N ARG A 207 11.57 -7.84 -11.51
CA ARG A 207 11.82 -8.55 -10.26
C ARG A 207 11.98 -7.56 -9.12
N ASN A 208 11.69 -8.03 -7.92
CA ASN A 208 12.03 -7.29 -6.72
C ASN A 208 12.34 -8.20 -5.54
N VAL A 209 13.20 -7.69 -4.66
CA VAL A 209 13.26 -8.12 -3.27
C VAL A 209 12.29 -7.24 -2.51
N LEU A 210 11.26 -7.81 -1.91
CA LEU A 210 10.38 -7.11 -1.00
C LEU A 210 10.75 -7.48 0.44
N CYS A 211 11.12 -6.49 1.22
CA CYS A 211 11.29 -6.62 2.66
C CYS A 211 10.23 -5.81 3.40
N THR A 212 9.81 -6.31 4.54
CA THR A 212 8.88 -5.65 5.46
C THR A 212 9.48 -5.70 6.84
N PHE A 213 9.55 -4.54 7.48
CA PHE A 213 10.24 -4.30 8.73
C PHE A 213 9.30 -3.68 9.75
N VAL A 214 9.56 -3.96 11.03
CA VAL A 214 9.03 -3.15 12.13
C VAL A 214 9.49 -1.70 11.90
N ASP A 215 8.59 -0.73 12.04
CA ASP A 215 8.91 0.67 11.81
C ASP A 215 9.55 1.31 13.07
N ASP A 216 10.79 0.94 13.38
CA ASP A 216 11.52 1.42 14.55
C ASP A 216 12.72 2.35 14.21
N GLY A 217 13.03 2.49 12.92
CA GLY A 217 14.02 3.45 12.40
C GLY A 217 15.30 2.82 11.87
N VAL A 218 15.53 1.52 12.04
CA VAL A 218 16.78 0.89 11.62
C VAL A 218 16.60 -0.59 11.31
N ASP A 219 17.20 -1.07 10.22
CA ASP A 219 17.35 -2.51 9.98
C ASP A 219 18.46 -2.77 8.96
N SER A 220 18.50 -3.97 8.38
CA SER A 220 19.36 -4.34 7.29
C SER A 220 18.70 -5.40 6.41
N ILE A 221 19.02 -5.40 5.11
CA ILE A 221 18.64 -6.49 4.20
C ILE A 221 19.80 -7.48 4.15
N PRO A 222 19.64 -8.74 4.61
CA PRO A 222 20.69 -9.75 4.53
C PRO A 222 21.13 -10.05 3.09
N PHE A 223 22.41 -10.37 2.90
CA PHE A 223 23.01 -10.67 1.59
C PHE A 223 22.24 -11.69 0.75
N ARG A 224 21.74 -12.76 1.38
CA ARG A 224 20.96 -13.80 0.69
C ARG A 224 19.75 -13.25 -0.06
N TRP A 225 19.19 -12.13 0.39
CA TRP A 225 18.01 -11.53 -0.21
C TRP A 225 18.37 -10.55 -1.31
N HIS A 226 19.39 -9.71 -1.13
CA HIS A 226 19.73 -8.69 -2.12
C HIS A 226 20.77 -9.13 -3.16
N THR A 227 21.35 -10.33 -3.07
CA THR A 227 22.40 -10.79 -4.00
C THR A 227 22.00 -10.68 -5.48
N ASN A 228 20.76 -11.06 -5.82
CA ASN A 228 20.24 -10.98 -7.19
C ASN A 228 20.08 -9.53 -7.65
N TRP A 229 19.61 -8.65 -6.77
CA TRP A 229 19.48 -7.23 -7.06
C TRP A 229 20.85 -6.54 -7.18
N SER A 230 21.78 -6.84 -6.27
CA SER A 230 23.16 -6.31 -6.27
C SER A 230 23.93 -6.72 -7.52
N SER A 231 23.75 -7.94 -8.01
CA SER A 231 24.43 -8.45 -9.21
C SER A 231 23.69 -8.19 -10.53
N ALA A 232 22.46 -7.63 -10.51
CA ALA A 232 21.71 -7.39 -11.73
C ALA A 232 22.44 -6.41 -12.68
N PRO A 233 22.50 -6.70 -14.00
CA PRO A 233 23.41 -6.04 -14.93
C PRO A 233 22.91 -4.70 -15.50
N GLY A 234 21.75 -4.20 -15.08
CA GLY A 234 21.16 -2.99 -15.63
C GLY A 234 20.35 -2.18 -14.63
N ASN A 235 19.17 -1.72 -15.04
CA ASN A 235 18.36 -0.82 -14.23
C ASN A 235 18.00 -1.42 -12.87
N LYS A 236 18.15 -0.58 -11.85
CA LYS A 236 17.76 -0.85 -10.47
C LYS A 236 16.98 0.34 -9.96
N ALA A 237 16.04 0.09 -9.06
CA ALA A 237 15.37 1.12 -8.30
C ALA A 237 15.15 0.63 -6.88
N VAL A 238 15.14 1.56 -5.94
CA VAL A 238 14.73 1.30 -4.56
C VAL A 238 13.48 2.13 -4.29
N VAL A 239 12.47 1.46 -3.75
CA VAL A 239 11.23 2.11 -3.33
C VAL A 239 11.00 1.75 -1.87
N VAL A 240 10.88 2.77 -1.03
CA VAL A 240 10.70 2.65 0.41
C VAL A 240 9.33 3.20 0.73
N THR A 241 8.54 2.46 1.49
CA THR A 241 7.15 2.81 1.79
C THR A 241 6.88 2.63 3.27
N ARG A 242 6.42 3.69 3.92
CA ARG A 242 5.76 3.56 5.23
C ARG A 242 4.32 3.15 5.00
N LEU A 243 3.92 2.04 5.59
CA LEU A 243 2.59 1.46 5.51
C LEU A 243 1.87 1.64 6.84
N ARG A 244 0.61 2.08 6.78
CA ARG A 244 -0.34 2.02 7.89
C ARG A 244 -1.58 1.27 7.44
N THR A 245 -2.07 0.41 8.30
CA THR A 245 -3.34 -0.28 8.07
C THR A 245 -4.22 -0.15 9.29
N HIS A 246 -5.51 -0.05 9.07
CA HIS A 246 -6.49 -0.17 10.15
C HIS A 246 -7.73 -0.87 9.64
N TYR A 247 -8.23 -1.83 10.42
CA TYR A 247 -9.36 -2.67 10.07
C TYR A 247 -10.42 -2.64 11.15
N VAL A 248 -11.69 -2.66 10.73
CA VAL A 248 -12.83 -2.84 11.61
C VAL A 248 -13.83 -3.78 10.96
N GLY A 249 -14.56 -4.54 11.78
CA GLY A 249 -15.79 -5.18 11.35
C GLY A 249 -16.90 -4.14 11.11
N ALA A 250 -17.64 -4.27 10.02
CA ALA A 250 -18.79 -3.47 9.65
C ALA A 250 -19.99 -4.40 9.43
N GLY A 251 -20.56 -4.90 10.53
CA GLY A 251 -21.58 -5.97 10.48
C GLY A 251 -20.95 -7.29 10.03
N GLU A 252 -21.46 -7.87 8.93
CA GLU A 252 -20.90 -9.07 8.28
C GLU A 252 -19.80 -8.75 7.25
N ALA A 253 -19.36 -7.50 7.14
CA ALA A 253 -18.30 -7.07 6.25
C ALA A 253 -17.03 -6.66 7.01
N ASN A 254 -15.89 -6.69 6.33
CA ASN A 254 -14.63 -6.11 6.80
C ASN A 254 -14.39 -4.79 6.09
N LEU A 255 -14.04 -3.74 6.84
CA LEU A 255 -13.66 -2.43 6.31
C LEU A 255 -12.23 -2.09 6.72
N GLY A 256 -11.41 -1.73 5.75
CA GLY A 256 -10.00 -1.40 5.94
C GLY A 256 -9.62 -0.05 5.36
N VAL A 257 -8.71 0.64 6.04
CA VAL A 257 -7.95 1.75 5.47
C VAL A 257 -6.50 1.32 5.32
N ILE A 258 -5.96 1.50 4.13
CA ILE A 258 -4.55 1.28 3.82
C ILE A 258 -3.96 2.64 3.45
N SER A 259 -3.01 3.13 4.24
CA SER A 259 -2.33 4.38 3.92
C SER A 259 -0.85 4.16 3.69
N THR A 260 -0.31 4.82 2.67
CA THR A 260 1.10 4.71 2.30
C THR A 260 1.76 6.07 2.07
N TYR A 261 3.00 6.19 2.53
CA TYR A 261 3.89 7.27 2.18
C TYR A 261 5.13 6.65 1.54
N GLN A 262 5.48 7.04 0.32
CA GLN A 262 6.57 6.43 -0.44
C GLN A 262 7.72 7.43 -0.62
N VAL A 263 8.96 6.91 -0.62
CA VAL A 263 10.18 7.60 -1.02
C VAL A 263 10.85 6.79 -2.14
N PRO A 264 11.11 7.39 -3.33
CA PRO A 264 10.68 8.74 -3.72
C PRO A 264 9.15 8.84 -3.82
N THR A 265 8.59 9.99 -3.42
CA THR A 265 7.14 10.21 -3.42
C THR A 265 6.65 10.41 -4.85
N PRO A 266 5.61 9.68 -5.30
CA PRO A 266 5.06 9.83 -6.63
C PRO A 266 4.55 11.24 -6.92
N PRO A 267 4.66 11.75 -8.17
CA PRO A 267 3.99 12.97 -8.56
C PRO A 267 2.46 12.79 -8.59
N PRO A 268 1.68 13.90 -8.55
CA PRO A 268 0.24 13.86 -8.84
C PRO A 268 -0.01 13.32 -10.24
N ASN A 269 -1.13 12.59 -10.40
CA ASN A 269 -1.59 12.14 -11.72
C ASN A 269 -2.47 13.22 -12.36
#